data_AF-A0A397V0C7-F1
#
_entry.id   AF-A0A397V0C7-F1
#
_cell.length_a   1.000
_cell.length_b   1.000
_cell.length_c   1.000
_cell.angle_alpha   90.00
_cell.angle_beta   90.00
_cell.angle_gamma   90.00
#
_symmetry.space_group_name_H-M   'P 1'
#
loop_
_entity.id
_entity.type
_entity.pdbx_description
1 polymer ?
#
loop_
_entity_poly.entity_id
_entity_poly.type
_entity_poly.pdbx_seq_one_letter_code
_entity_poly.pdbx_strand_id
1 'polypeptide(L)'
;LFGSGLVCAQGNNHKRQRKLMNPLFTFANVKEMIPTFIKGGHQLKDHWIKLIGDKKEESISINSLISQVSLDIIGFVGTNVLVFFSLILLFVC
;
A
#
# COMPACT_ATOMS: atom_id res chain seq x y z
N LEU A 1 -0.70 9.78 21.94
CA LEU A 1 -1.20 9.94 20.55
C LEU A 1 -0.67 8.87 19.58
N PHE A 2 0.13 7.90 20.02
CA PHE A 2 0.33 6.65 19.29
C PHE A 2 0.18 5.53 20.33
N GLY A 3 -0.68 4.54 20.06
CA GLY A 3 -0.91 3.43 20.99
C GLY A 3 0.31 2.52 21.12
N SER A 4 0.17 1.38 21.78
CA SER A 4 1.18 0.30 21.83
C SER A 4 1.29 -0.48 20.50
N GLY A 5 1.23 0.23 19.37
CA GLY A 5 1.42 -0.34 18.04
C GLY A 5 2.91 -0.55 17.70
N LEU A 6 3.18 -1.23 16.59
CA LEU A 6 4.54 -1.64 16.19
C LEU A 6 5.55 -0.48 16.17
N VAL A 7 5.13 0.72 15.77
CA VAL A 7 6.01 1.90 15.67
C VAL A 7 6.45 2.42 17.05
N CYS A 8 5.66 2.19 18.10
CA CYS A 8 5.90 2.73 19.45
C CYS A 8 6.24 1.65 20.47
N ALA A 9 6.06 0.37 20.14
CA ALA A 9 6.44 -0.74 21.00
C ALA A 9 7.98 -0.86 21.07
N GLN A 10 8.51 -1.22 22.24
CA GLN A 10 9.93 -1.49 22.45
C GLN A 10 10.17 -2.90 23.00
N GLY A 11 11.40 -3.39 22.84
CA GLY A 11 11.85 -4.68 23.39
C GLY A 11 11.05 -5.88 22.88
N ASN A 12 10.66 -6.75 23.81
CA ASN A 12 9.96 -8.01 23.49
C ASN A 12 8.61 -7.79 22.81
N ASN A 13 7.91 -6.69 23.12
CA ASN A 13 6.62 -6.36 22.51
C ASN A 13 6.79 -5.99 21.03
N HIS A 14 7.83 -5.21 20.69
CA HIS A 14 8.20 -4.92 19.30
C HIS A 14 8.55 -6.20 18.54
N LYS A 15 9.37 -7.08 19.14
CA LYS A 15 9.77 -8.35 18.54
C LYS A 15 8.56 -9.26 18.26
N ARG A 16 7.62 -9.35 19.20
CA ARG A 16 6.39 -10.14 19.05
C ARG A 16 5.50 -9.59 17.93
N GLN A 17 5.24 -8.28 17.94
CA GLN A 17 4.41 -7.63 16.91
C GLN A 17 5.05 -7.75 15.52
N ARG A 18 6.37 -7.57 15.41
CA ARG A 18 7.09 -7.74 14.13
C ARG A 18 7.01 -9.18 13.62
N LYS A 19 7.13 -10.18 14.50
CA LYS A 19 6.97 -11.59 14.14
C LYS A 19 5.58 -11.90 13.59
N LEU A 20 4.54 -11.26 14.11
CA LEU A 20 3.16 -11.41 13.61
C LEU A 20 2.94 -10.70 12.27
N MET A 21 3.64 -9.60 12.00
CA MET A 21 3.51 -8.85 10.73
C MET A 21 4.36 -9.39 9.58
N ASN A 22 5.54 -9.94 9.86
CA ASN A 22 6.46 -10.44 8.82
C ASN A 22 5.83 -11.41 7.80
N PRO A 23 4.91 -12.34 8.16
CA PRO A 23 4.24 -13.21 7.21
C PRO A 23 3.46 -12.48 6.12
N LEU A 24 2.99 -11.25 6.40
CA LEU A 24 2.26 -10.42 5.44
C LEU A 24 3.18 -9.86 4.34
N PHE A 25 4.47 -9.71 4.64
CA PHE A 25 5.48 -9.15 3.74
C PHE A 25 6.40 -10.23 3.15
N THR A 26 5.90 -11.46 2.99
CA THR A 26 6.63 -12.52 2.28
C THR A 26 6.73 -12.20 0.79
N PHE A 27 7.74 -12.77 0.11
CA PHE A 27 7.94 -12.56 -1.33
C PHE A 27 6.70 -12.93 -2.16
N ALA A 28 6.00 -14.00 -1.79
CA ALA A 28 4.76 -14.41 -2.45
C ALA A 28 3.67 -13.32 -2.35
N ASN A 29 3.42 -12.81 -1.15
CA ASN A 29 2.41 -11.76 -0.93
C ASN A 29 2.80 -10.45 -1.62
N VAL A 30 4.08 -10.09 -1.60
CA VAL A 30 4.57 -8.89 -2.32
C VAL A 30 4.36 -9.03 -3.83
N LYS A 31 4.55 -10.24 -4.39
CA LYS A 31 4.28 -10.51 -5.80
C LYS A 31 2.80 -10.33 -6.15
N GLU A 32 1.89 -10.70 -5.25
CA GLU A 32 0.45 -10.46 -5.42
C GLU A 32 0.07 -8.97 -5.37
N MET A 33 0.92 -8.11 -4.78
CA MET A 33 0.71 -6.65 -4.78
C MET A 33 1.11 -5.99 -6.10
N ILE A 34 2.01 -6.61 -6.89
CA ILE A 34 2.55 -6.04 -8.15
C ILE A 34 1.45 -5.57 -9.13
N PRO A 35 0.39 -6.34 -9.40
CA PRO A 35 -0.70 -5.90 -10.28
C PRO A 35 -1.37 -4.61 -9.80
N THR A 36 -1.48 -4.41 -8.49
CA THR A 36 -2.05 -3.18 -7.91
C THR A 36 -1.14 -1.97 -8.14
N PHE A 37 0.18 -2.14 -7.97
CA PHE A 37 1.14 -1.09 -8.30
C PHE A 37 1.09 -0.70 -9.79
N ILE A 38 1.00 -1.70 -10.68
CA ILE A 38 0.87 -1.49 -12.12
C ILE A 38 -0.42 -0.71 -12.42
N LYS A 39 -1.55 -1.10 -11.84
CA LYS A 39 -2.83 -0.41 -12.00
C LYS A 39 -2.75 1.06 -11.54
N GLY A 40 -2.15 1.33 -10.37
CA GLY A 40 -1.95 2.70 -9.87
C GLY A 40 -1.06 3.53 -10.79
N GLY A 41 0.00 2.92 -11.35
CA GLY A 41 0.87 3.57 -12.35
C GLY A 41 0.13 3.92 -13.64
N HIS A 42 -0.74 3.04 -14.14
CA HIS A 42 -1.58 3.32 -15.31
C HIS A 42 -2.58 4.46 -15.04
N GLN A 43 -3.22 4.46 -13.87
CA GLN A 43 -4.15 5.53 -13.48
C GLN A 43 -3.45 6.89 -13.38
N LEU A 44 -2.23 6.92 -12.83
CA LEU A 44 -1.40 8.13 -12.76
C LEU A 44 -1.05 8.64 -14.16
N LYS A 45 -0.63 7.73 -15.06
CA LYS A 45 -0.33 8.06 -16.47
C LYS A 45 -1.55 8.64 -17.17
N ASP A 46 -2.71 8.00 -17.04
CA ASP A 46 -3.95 8.45 -17.68
C ASP A 46 -4.40 9.81 -17.12
N HIS A 47 -4.17 10.06 -15.83
CA HIS A 47 -4.43 11.35 -15.21
C HIS A 47 -3.49 12.44 -15.73
N TRP A 48 -2.19 12.15 -15.85
CA TRP A 48 -1.23 13.09 -16.45
C TRP A 48 -1.54 13.41 -17.90
N ILE A 49 -1.90 12.41 -18.72
CA ILE A 49 -2.30 12.63 -20.11
C ILE A 49 -3.50 13.57 -20.19
N LYS A 50 -4.49 13.41 -19.30
CA LYS A 50 -5.65 14.32 -19.21
C LYS A 50 -5.29 15.73 -18.76
N LEU A 51 -4.34 15.87 -17.83
CA LEU A 51 -3.88 17.17 -17.33
C LEU A 51 -3.07 17.93 -18.38
N ILE A 52 -2.18 17.23 -19.08
CA ILE A 52 -1.35 17.82 -20.14
C ILE A 52 -2.22 18.24 -21.34
N GLY A 53 -3.19 17.39 -21.73
CA GLY A 53 -4.05 17.66 -22.88
C GLY A 53 -3.23 18.00 -24.14
N ASP A 54 -3.70 18.97 -24.94
CA ASP A 54 -2.97 19.56 -26.08
C ASP A 54 -2.21 20.85 -25.71
N LYS A 55 -2.12 21.20 -24.42
CA LYS A 55 -1.50 22.45 -23.98
C LYS A 55 0.01 22.26 -23.89
N LYS A 56 0.75 23.05 -24.68
CA LYS A 56 2.21 22.96 -24.82
C LYS A 56 3.02 23.29 -23.56
N GLU A 57 2.45 23.98 -22.57
CA GLU A 57 3.16 24.43 -21.37
C GLU A 57 2.20 24.56 -20.18
N GLU A 58 2.07 23.49 -19.38
CA GLU A 58 1.57 23.58 -18.01
C GLU A 58 2.58 22.90 -17.08
N SER A 59 3.08 23.62 -16.08
CA SER A 59 3.92 23.09 -15.02
C SER A 59 3.05 22.31 -14.02
N ILE A 60 2.97 20.99 -14.20
CA ILE A 60 2.13 20.15 -13.34
C ILE A 60 2.84 19.88 -12.01
N SER A 61 2.13 20.12 -10.91
CA SER A 61 2.61 19.78 -9.57
C SER A 61 2.43 18.27 -9.30
N ILE A 62 3.46 17.50 -9.58
CA ILE A 62 3.44 16.03 -9.51
C ILE A 62 3.38 15.50 -8.05
N ASN A 63 3.93 16.26 -7.09
CA ASN A 63 4.13 15.80 -5.72
C ASN A 63 2.83 15.36 -5.01
N SER A 64 1.76 16.14 -5.17
CA SER A 64 0.46 15.82 -4.57
C SER A 64 -0.17 14.57 -5.19
N LEU A 65 -0.06 14.40 -6.51
CA LEU A 65 -0.63 13.26 -7.23
C LEU A 65 0.07 11.95 -6.87
N ILE A 66 1.40 11.95 -6.78
CA ILE A 66 2.16 10.77 -6.37
C ILE A 66 1.80 10.37 -4.94
N SER A 67 1.66 11.35 -4.04
CA SER A 67 1.30 11.10 -2.65
C SER A 67 -0.12 10.51 -2.52
N GLN A 68 -1.06 10.94 -3.37
CA GLN A 68 -2.41 10.37 -3.41
C GLN A 68 -2.40 8.93 -3.93
N VAL A 69 -1.73 8.69 -5.05
CA VAL A 69 -1.66 7.34 -5.64
C VAL A 69 -0.93 6.36 -4.73
N SER A 70 0.11 6.78 -4.00
CA SER A 70 0.78 5.91 -3.04
C SER A 70 -0.14 5.52 -1.87
N LEU A 71 -0.94 6.45 -1.36
CA LEU A 71 -1.94 6.20 -0.32
C LEU A 71 -3.05 5.25 -0.82
N ASP A 72 -3.52 5.43 -2.05
CA ASP A 72 -4.53 4.55 -2.66
C ASP A 72 -4.00 3.12 -2.82
N ILE A 73 -2.76 2.97 -3.26
CA ILE A 73 -2.13 1.65 -3.39
C ILE A 73 -1.99 0.99 -2.01
N ILE A 74 -1.53 1.73 -1.00
CA ILE A 74 -1.40 1.21 0.37
C ILE A 74 -2.77 0.82 0.94
N GLY A 75 -3.82 1.62 0.70
CA GLY A 75 -5.18 1.31 1.15
C GLY A 75 -5.75 0.06 0.48
N PHE A 76 -5.55 -0.08 -0.83
CA PHE A 76 -6.02 -1.24 -1.59
C PHE A 76 -5.26 -2.51 -1.21
N VAL A 77 -3.93 -2.44 -1.12
CA VAL A 77 -3.08 -3.57 -0.72
C VAL A 77 -3.36 -3.97 0.73
N GLY A 78 -3.45 -3.00 1.65
CA GLY A 78 -3.69 -3.25 3.06
C GLY A 78 -5.01 -4.00 3.30
N THR A 79 -6.06 -3.63 2.56
CA THR A 79 -7.36 -4.32 2.64
C THR A 79 -7.27 -5.75 2.11
N ASN A 80 -6.61 -5.98 0.97
CA ASN A 80 -6.46 -7.33 0.41
C ASN A 80 -5.66 -8.25 1.35
N VAL A 81 -4.56 -7.76 1.91
CA VAL A 81 -3.72 -8.51 2.85
C VAL A 81 -4.48 -8.85 4.14
N LEU A 82 -5.28 -7.92 4.66
CA LEU A 82 -6.12 -8.16 5.84
C LEU A 82 -7.24 -9.16 5.58
N VAL A 83 -7.88 -9.11 4.42
CA VAL A 83 -8.88 -10.11 3.99
C VAL A 83 -8.23 -11.49 3.87
N PHE A 84 -7.01 -11.57 3.33
CA PHE A 84 -6.26 -12.81 3.23
C PHE A 84 -5.92 -13.39 4.60
N PHE A 85 -5.52 -12.56 5.56
CA PHE A 85 -5.23 -12.98 6.94
C PHE A 85 -6.50 -13.44 7.66
N SER A 86 -7.63 -12.76 7.45
CA SER A 86 -8.94 -13.17 7.97
C SER A 86 -9.38 -14.52 7.40
N LEU A 87 -9.19 -14.74 6.09
CA LEU A 87 -9.53 -15.99 5.42
C LEU A 87 -8.68 -17.15 5.95
N ILE A 88 -7.37 -16.94 6.17
CA ILE A 88 -6.49 -17.96 6.76
C ILE A 88 -6.92 -18.29 8.20
N LEU A 89 -7.33 -17.31 9.01
CA LEU A 89 -7.88 -17.57 10.34
C LEU A 89 -9.19 -18.36 10.29
N LEU A 90 -10.04 -18.10 9.29
CA LEU A 90 -11.34 -18.76 9.14
C LEU A 90 -11.25 -20.21 8.62
N PHE A 91 -10.13 -20.56 7.95
CA PHE A 91 -9.84 -21.93 7.51
C PHE A 91 -8.99 -22.74 8.50
N VAL A 92 -8.42 -22.10 9.53
CA VAL A 92 -7.58 -22.73 10.56
C VAL A 92 -8.31 -22.87 11.92
N CYS A 93 -9.55 -22.38 12.03
CA CYS A 93 -10.49 -22.67 13.12
C CYS A 93 -11.66 -23.51 12.59
#